data_AF-A0A2R6AYR7-F1
#
_entry.id   AF-A0A2R6AYR7-F1
#
_cell.length_a   1.000
_cell.length_b   1.000
_cell.length_c   1.000
_cell.angle_alpha   90.00
_cell.angle_beta   90.00
_cell.angle_gamma   90.00
#
_symmetry.space_group_name_H-M   'P 1'
#
loop_
_entity.id
_entity.type
_entity.pdbx_description
1 polymer ?
#
loop_
_entity_poly.entity_id
_entity_poly.type
_entity_poly.pdbx_seq_one_letter_code
_entity_poly.pdbx_strand_id
1 'polypeptide(L)'
;MMIIIYKMDRLFCECGEKAVYLDNNSGISYCKKCFLNYIYKKAVKTIKHYNMIEIGDKILLAVSGGKDSIVLVDIMGKLAKKTTKN
;
A
#
# COMPACT_ATOMS: atom_id res chain seq x y z
N MET A 1 15.73 7.26 -28.99
CA MET A 1 14.91 6.05 -28.76
C MET A 1 14.66 5.78 -27.27
N MET A 2 15.71 5.71 -26.43
CA MET A 2 15.58 5.38 -24.99
C MET A 2 14.68 6.33 -24.18
N ILE A 3 14.72 7.64 -24.45
CA ILE A 3 13.88 8.65 -23.75
C ILE A 3 12.38 8.43 -24.03
N ILE A 4 12.02 7.99 -25.24
CA ILE A 4 10.62 7.79 -25.64
C ILE A 4 10.07 6.53 -24.95
N ILE A 5 10.87 5.46 -24.91
CA ILE A 5 10.53 4.21 -24.21
C ILE A 5 10.33 4.48 -22.71
N TYR A 6 11.27 5.19 -22.07
CA TYR A 6 11.17 5.54 -20.65
C TYR A 6 9.96 6.42 -20.30
N LYS A 7 9.53 7.27 -21.23
CA LYS A 7 8.34 8.11 -21.07
C LYS A 7 7.04 7.31 -21.27
N MET A 8 7.07 6.26 -22.11
CA MET A 8 5.97 5.32 -22.30
C MET A 8 5.80 4.37 -21.11
N ASP A 9 6.89 3.84 -20.56
CA ASP A 9 6.86 2.92 -19.41
C ASP A 9 6.28 3.59 -18.15
N ARG A 10 6.45 4.91 -18.01
CA ARG A 10 5.86 5.67 -16.90
C ARG A 10 4.36 5.86 -16.99
N LEU A 11 3.73 5.62 -18.15
CA LEU A 11 2.30 5.84 -18.36
C LEU A 11 1.42 4.67 -17.92
N PHE A 12 2.00 3.48 -17.78
CA PHE A 12 1.26 2.26 -17.47
C PHE A 12 1.82 1.56 -16.23
N CYS A 13 0.92 0.93 -15.48
CA CYS A 13 1.28 0.02 -14.42
C CYS A 13 1.64 -1.34 -14.99
N GLU A 14 2.40 -2.15 -14.26
CA GLU A 14 2.70 -3.54 -14.62
C GLU A 14 1.46 -4.39 -14.91
N CYS A 15 0.30 -4.04 -14.33
CA CYS A 15 -0.97 -4.73 -14.62
C CYS A 15 -1.64 -4.30 -15.94
N GLY A 16 -1.04 -3.40 -16.71
CA GLY A 16 -1.55 -2.88 -17.99
C GLY A 16 -2.50 -1.69 -17.88
N GLU A 17 -2.96 -1.32 -16.69
CA GLU A 17 -3.81 -0.13 -16.50
C GLU A 17 -3.00 1.18 -16.48
N LYS A 18 -3.66 2.30 -16.81
CA LYS A 18 -3.04 3.63 -16.75
C LYS A 18 -2.51 3.95 -15.35
N ALA A 19 -1.25 4.36 -15.28
CA ALA A 19 -0.61 4.75 -14.05
C ALA A 19 -1.17 6.10 -13.53
N VAL A 20 -1.32 6.19 -12.21
CA VAL A 20 -1.75 7.41 -11.50
C VAL A 20 -0.72 7.86 -10.47
N TYR A 21 0.25 7.00 -10.14
CA TYR A 21 1.32 7.28 -9.21
C TYR A 21 2.63 6.68 -9.73
N LEU A 22 3.70 7.47 -9.72
CA LEU A 22 5.05 7.03 -10.04
C LEU A 22 5.88 7.11 -8.77
N ASP A 23 6.45 5.99 -8.37
CA ASP A 23 7.45 5.95 -7.30
C ASP A 23 8.81 6.34 -7.88
N ASN A 24 9.26 7.57 -7.59
CA ASN A 24 10.54 8.08 -8.10
C ASN A 24 11.76 7.35 -7.53
N ASN A 25 11.62 6.64 -6.40
CA ASN A 25 12.73 5.90 -5.79
C ASN A 25 12.94 4.54 -6.45
N SER A 26 11.85 3.82 -6.74
CA SER A 26 11.92 2.49 -7.37
C SER A 26 11.80 2.54 -8.90
N GLY A 27 11.29 3.64 -9.46
CA GLY A 27 10.97 3.76 -10.88
C GLY A 27 9.66 3.08 -11.30
N ILE A 28 8.91 2.51 -10.35
CA ILE A 28 7.70 1.73 -10.64
C ILE A 28 6.48 2.66 -10.76
N SER A 29 5.71 2.45 -11.82
CA SER A 29 4.42 3.10 -12.04
C SER A 29 3.26 2.24 -11.54
N TYR A 30 2.34 2.84 -10.80
CA TYR A 30 1.18 2.18 -10.21
C TYR A 30 -0.13 2.76 -10.73
N CYS A 31 -1.07 1.89 -11.11
CA CYS A 31 -2.47 2.27 -11.25
C CYS A 31 -3.10 2.42 -9.86
N LYS A 32 -4.32 2.98 -9.79
CA LYS A 32 -5.01 3.22 -8.51
C LYS A 32 -5.12 1.95 -7.66
N LYS A 33 -5.52 0.83 -8.26
CA LYS A 33 -5.72 -0.44 -7.56
C LYS A 33 -4.39 -1.03 -7.05
N CYS A 34 -3.38 -1.08 -7.92
CA CYS A 34 -2.06 -1.61 -7.56
C CYS A 34 -1.38 -0.76 -6.49
N PHE A 35 -1.52 0.58 -6.55
CA PHE A 35 -0.97 1.47 -5.54
C PHE A 35 -1.58 1.21 -4.15
N LEU A 36 -2.92 1.13 -4.06
CA LEU A 36 -3.59 0.85 -2.77
C LEU A 36 -3.18 -0.52 -2.19
N ASN A 37 -3.02 -1.53 -3.05
CA ASN A 37 -2.52 -2.84 -2.63
C ASN A 37 -1.05 -2.81 -2.19
N TYR A 38 -0.21 -2.04 -2.90
CA TYR A 38 1.20 -1.84 -2.55
C TYR A 38 1.34 -1.20 -1.16
N ILE A 39 0.61 -0.12 -0.87
CA ILE A 39 0.64 0.54 0.45
C ILE A 39 0.18 -0.42 1.55
N TYR A 40 -0.93 -1.13 1.34
CA TYR A 40 -1.41 -2.12 2.30
C TYR A 40 -0.36 -3.20 2.58
N LYS A 41 0.22 -3.80 1.53
CA LYS A 41 1.26 -4.83 1.67
C LYS A 41 2.50 -4.30 2.36
N LYS A 42 2.92 -3.07 2.07
CA LYS A 42 4.08 -2.42 2.69
C LYS A 42 3.86 -2.27 4.19
N ALA A 43 2.69 -1.78 4.62
CA ALA A 43 2.35 -1.67 6.04
C ALA A 43 2.34 -3.04 6.74
N VAL A 44 1.69 -4.06 6.15
CA VAL A 44 1.67 -5.42 6.71
C VAL A 44 3.08 -6.01 6.80
N LYS A 45 3.93 -5.77 5.80
CA LYS A 45 5.33 -6.21 5.81
C LYS A 45 6.09 -5.55 6.97
N THR A 46 5.90 -4.26 7.22
CA THR A 46 6.51 -3.54 8.34
C THR A 46 6.05 -4.11 9.69
N ILE A 47 4.74 -4.29 9.89
CA ILE A 47 4.17 -4.88 11.11
C ILE A 47 4.82 -6.24 11.41
N LYS A 48 4.94 -7.10 10.40
CA LYS A 48 5.57 -8.42 10.53
C LYS A 48 7.07 -8.32 10.77
N HIS A 49 7.77 -7.44 10.05
CA HIS A 49 9.23 -7.32 10.15
C HIS A 49 9.67 -6.90 11.55
N TYR A 50 8.90 -6.02 12.19
CA TYR A 50 9.18 -5.53 13.53
C TYR A 50 8.37 -6.23 14.63
N ASN A 51 7.63 -7.30 14.31
CA ASN A 51 6.75 -8.02 15.24
C ASN A 51 5.87 -7.08 16.09
N MET A 52 5.23 -6.10 15.45
CA MET A 52 4.51 -5.05 16.16
C MET A 52 3.20 -5.52 16.80
N ILE A 53 2.61 -6.60 16.28
CA ILE A 53 1.26 -7.09 16.60
C ILE A 53 1.25 -8.61 16.48
N GLU A 54 0.61 -9.29 17.42
CA GLU A 54 0.40 -10.74 17.46
C GLU A 54 -1.10 -11.12 17.40
N ILE A 55 -1.38 -12.41 17.19
CA ILE A 55 -2.75 -12.93 17.17
C ILE A 55 -3.31 -12.90 18.58
N GLY A 56 -4.48 -12.28 18.74
CA GLY A 56 -5.15 -12.13 20.03
C GLY A 56 -4.96 -10.75 20.67
N ASP A 57 -4.06 -9.92 20.13
CA ASP A 57 -3.83 -8.56 20.61
C ASP A 57 -5.08 -7.69 20.50
N LYS A 58 -5.33 -6.91 21.55
CA LYS A 58 -6.29 -5.80 21.54
C LYS A 58 -5.55 -4.52 21.20
N ILE A 59 -5.77 -4.02 19.98
CA ILE A 59 -5.03 -2.89 19.43
C ILE A 59 -5.85 -1.61 19.59
N LEU A 60 -5.28 -0.61 20.26
CA LEU A 60 -5.84 0.74 20.35
C LEU A 60 -5.24 1.63 19.26
N LEU A 61 -6.09 2.32 18.50
CA LEU A 61 -5.67 3.28 17.46
C LEU A 61 -6.01 4.70 17.90
N ALA A 62 -5.00 5.57 18.00
CA ALA A 62 -5.20 6.99 18.23
C ALA A 62 -5.46 7.71 16.90
N VAL A 63 -6.66 8.29 16.75
CA VAL A 63 -7.10 8.92 15.49
C VAL A 63 -7.25 10.43 15.68
N SER A 64 -6.42 11.19 14.97
CA SER A 64 -6.44 12.66 15.01
C SER A 64 -7.40 13.30 14.00
N GLY A 65 -7.97 12.50 13.08
CA GLY A 65 -8.71 12.99 11.91
C GLY A 65 -7.79 13.40 10.74
N GLY A 66 -6.47 13.27 10.91
CA GLY A 66 -5.50 13.47 9.84
C GLY A 66 -5.51 12.34 8.81
N LYS A 67 -4.91 12.62 7.65
CA LYS A 67 -4.81 11.66 6.55
C LYS A 67 -4.11 10.36 6.99
N ASP A 68 -3.02 10.49 7.75
CA ASP A 68 -2.22 9.33 8.14
C ASP A 68 -2.95 8.41 9.13
N SER A 69 -3.58 9.00 10.15
CA SER A 69 -4.30 8.23 11.17
C SER A 69 -5.56 7.57 10.61
N ILE A 70 -6.26 8.21 9.67
CA ILE A 70 -7.41 7.60 8.97
C ILE A 70 -6.96 6.46 8.06
N VAL A 71 -5.88 6.64 7.29
CA VAL A 71 -5.33 5.58 6.43
C VAL A 71 -4.87 4.38 7.26
N LEU A 72 -4.27 4.61 8.43
CA LEU A 72 -3.90 3.54 9.36
C LEU A 72 -5.12 2.73 9.80
N VAL A 73 -6.23 3.38 10.17
CA VAL A 73 -7.48 2.71 10.53
C VAL A 73 -8.00 1.82 9.39
N ASP A 74 -8.00 2.32 8.14
CA ASP A 74 -8.44 1.53 6.98
C ASP A 74 -7.54 0.29 6.75
N ILE A 75 -6.22 0.46 6.85
CA ILE A 75 -5.25 -0.65 6.70
C ILE A 75 -5.45 -1.69 7.80
N MET A 76 -5.57 -1.26 9.06
CA MET A 76 -5.76 -2.14 10.22
C MET A 76 -7.10 -2.87 10.15
N GLY A 77 -8.17 -2.19 9.74
CA GLY A 77 -9.47 -2.82 9.52
C GLY A 77 -9.45 -3.88 8.42
N LYS A 78 -8.71 -3.65 7.33
CA LYS A 78 -8.48 -4.66 6.28
C LYS A 78 -7.66 -5.85 6.76
N LEU A 79 -6.64 -5.61 7.60
CA LEU A 79 -5.84 -6.67 8.20
C LEU A 79 -6.68 -7.57 9.11
N ALA A 80 -7.46 -6.98 10.02
CA ALA A 80 -8.34 -7.71 10.93
C ALA A 80 -9.39 -8.57 10.19
N LYS A 81 -10.00 -8.06 9.12
CA LYS A 81 -10.98 -8.83 8.32
C LYS A 81 -10.36 -10.01 7.57
N LYS A 82 -9.06 -9.97 7.28
CA LYS A 82 -8.36 -11.08 6.61
C LYS A 82 -7.97 -12.18 7.59
N THR A 83 -7.63 -11.83 8.83
CA THR A 83 -7.25 -12.81 9.86
C THR A 83 -8.47 -13.55 10.43
N THR A 84 -9.66 -12.95 10.44
CA THR A 84 -10.89 -13.60 10.94
C THR A 84 -11.58 -14.53 9.94
N LYS A 85 -11.08 -14.64 8.70
CA LYS A 85 -11.65 -15.51 7.65
C LYS A 85 -10.98 -16.89 7.56
N ASN A 86 -10.13 -17.24 8.52
CA ASN A 86 -9.52 -18.58 8.65
C ASN A 86 -10.11 -19.33 9.83
#